data_AF-A0A529WI63-F1
#
_entry.id   AF-A0A529WI63-F1
#
_cell.length_a   1.000
_cell.length_b   1.000
_cell.length_c   1.000
_cell.angle_alpha   90.00
_cell.angle_beta   90.00
_cell.angle_gamma   90.00
#
_symmetry.space_group_name_H-M   'P 1'
#
loop_
_entity.id
_entity.type
_entity.pdbx_description
1 polymer ?
#
loop_
_entity_poly.entity_id
_entity_poly.type
_entity_poly.pdbx_seq_one_letter_code
_entity_poly.pdbx_strand_id
1 'polypeptide(L)'
;MNRPSGRPSSDRYRKARFREIAREIVAKDRYNRKYGISVHTAGAIANALERAYREGFRDSEHEAVPVAEQPNNGPMEWALIPPRPRGAFWTICLFTLSRGDRPAPGGRLVPATTERGRLGWMLDLHERTYEKLFGDRTIAPLLRLGLIEEASDDPAHRVVSKQGREAWFQFLQRGGQYPNDLTNL
;
A
#
# COMPACT_ATOMS: atom_id res chain seq x y z
N MET A 1 33.84 24.46 -15.54
CA MET A 1 33.13 23.16 -15.46
C MET A 1 32.11 23.24 -14.33
N ASN A 2 30.84 23.50 -14.63
CA ASN A 2 29.77 23.47 -13.65
C ASN A 2 29.14 22.07 -13.67
N ARG A 3 29.40 21.26 -12.65
CA ARG A 3 28.57 20.07 -12.40
C ARG A 3 27.18 20.56 -12.04
N PRO A 4 26.11 20.13 -12.71
CA PRO A 4 24.78 20.42 -12.20
C PRO A 4 24.65 19.70 -10.87
N SER A 5 24.58 20.44 -9.77
CA SER A 5 24.17 19.94 -8.47
C SER A 5 22.66 19.68 -8.52
N GLY A 6 22.24 18.77 -9.40
CA GLY A 6 20.85 18.38 -9.57
C GLY A 6 20.47 17.41 -8.47
N ARG A 7 19.56 17.81 -7.58
CA ARG A 7 18.83 16.82 -6.79
C ARG A 7 18.11 15.90 -7.78
N PRO A 8 18.18 14.57 -7.62
CA PRO A 8 17.46 13.65 -8.49
C PRO A 8 15.97 13.97 -8.40
N SER A 9 15.26 13.89 -9.53
CA SER A 9 13.82 14.18 -9.59
C SER A 9 13.07 13.27 -8.61
N SER A 10 12.00 13.79 -7.99
CA SER A 10 11.22 13.02 -7.02
C SER A 10 10.36 11.96 -7.73
N ASP A 11 10.88 10.73 -7.84
CA ASP A 11 10.12 9.59 -8.37
C ASP A 11 9.30 8.92 -7.25
N ARG A 12 7.98 8.91 -7.42
CA ARG A 12 7.02 8.28 -6.50
C ARG A 12 7.18 6.75 -6.48
N TYR A 13 7.54 6.13 -7.60
CA TYR A 13 7.74 4.68 -7.72
C TYR A 13 9.02 4.21 -7.05
N ARG A 14 10.14 4.90 -7.26
CA ARG A 14 11.39 4.66 -6.52
C ARG A 14 11.18 4.75 -5.01
N LYS A 15 10.40 5.74 -4.55
CA LYS A 15 10.02 5.85 -3.14
C LYS A 15 9.15 4.68 -2.66
N ALA A 16 8.24 4.18 -3.48
CA ALA A 16 7.42 3.01 -3.17
C ALA A 16 8.27 1.73 -3.07
N ARG A 17 9.14 1.46 -4.06
CA ARG A 17 10.09 0.33 -4.05
C ARG A 17 10.98 0.35 -2.80
N PHE A 18 11.55 1.51 -2.47
CA PHE A 18 12.35 1.65 -1.25
C PHE A 18 11.57 1.29 0.02
N ARG A 19 10.29 1.68 0.12
CA ARG A 19 9.46 1.37 1.29
C ARG A 19 9.17 -0.13 1.44
N GLU A 20 9.05 -0.86 0.33
CA GLU A 20 8.93 -2.32 0.37
C GLU A 20 10.21 -2.97 0.87
N ILE A 21 11.36 -2.61 0.30
CA ILE A 21 12.67 -3.12 0.73
C ILE A 21 12.92 -2.84 2.21
N ALA A 22 12.65 -1.60 2.66
CA ALA A 22 12.81 -1.23 4.06
C ALA A 22 11.90 -2.06 4.99
N ARG A 23 10.69 -2.38 4.55
CA ARG A 23 9.77 -3.24 5.31
C ARG A 23 10.31 -4.66 5.42
N GLU A 24 10.80 -5.25 4.32
CA GLU A 24 11.36 -6.60 4.30
C GLU A 24 12.56 -6.72 5.25
N ILE A 25 13.44 -5.71 5.24
CA ILE A 25 14.58 -5.63 6.17
C ILE A 25 14.11 -5.66 7.63
N VAL A 26 13.13 -4.83 7.98
CA VAL A 26 12.58 -4.78 9.35
C VAL A 26 11.84 -6.06 9.72
N ALA A 27 11.14 -6.70 8.78
CA ALA A 27 10.45 -7.96 9.00
C ALA A 27 11.46 -9.08 9.28
N LYS A 28 12.54 -9.16 8.48
CA LYS A 28 13.64 -10.11 8.67
C LYS A 28 14.37 -9.87 9.99
N ASP A 29 14.65 -8.63 10.36
CA ASP A 29 15.22 -8.27 11.67
C ASP A 29 14.35 -8.79 12.83
N ARG A 30 13.04 -8.53 12.78
CA ARG A 30 12.11 -9.01 13.81
C ARG A 30 12.09 -10.54 13.90
N TYR A 31 12.08 -11.22 12.77
CA TYR A 31 12.14 -12.68 12.71
C TYR A 31 13.44 -13.18 13.34
N ASN A 32 14.58 -12.68 12.89
CA ASN A 32 15.90 -13.10 13.37
C ASN A 32 16.08 -12.87 14.88
N ARG A 33 15.64 -11.71 15.41
CA ARG A 33 15.66 -11.44 16.85
C ARG A 33 14.85 -12.44 17.67
N LYS A 34 13.71 -12.92 17.14
CA LYS A 34 12.90 -13.96 17.79
C LYS A 34 13.69 -15.26 17.99
N TYR A 35 14.67 -15.53 17.14
CA TYR A 35 15.51 -16.73 17.17
C TYR A 35 16.96 -16.45 17.63
N GLY A 36 17.22 -15.29 18.26
CA GLY A 36 18.55 -14.95 18.79
C GLY A 36 19.62 -14.66 17.72
N ILE A 37 19.24 -14.51 16.45
CA ILE A 37 20.16 -14.22 15.35
C ILE A 37 20.41 -12.71 15.30
N SER A 38 21.68 -12.31 15.39
CA SER A 38 22.07 -10.90 15.27
C SER A 38 21.89 -10.37 13.84
N VAL A 39 21.45 -9.12 13.69
CA VAL A 39 21.21 -8.48 12.39
C VAL A 39 21.67 -7.02 12.41
N HIS A 40 22.36 -6.59 11.35
CA HIS A 40 22.77 -5.19 11.17
C HIS A 40 21.72 -4.39 10.35
N THR A 41 20.55 -4.21 10.95
CA THR A 41 19.35 -3.64 10.31
C THR A 41 19.55 -2.20 9.84
N ALA A 42 20.26 -1.39 10.62
CA ALA A 42 20.57 0.00 10.25
C ALA A 42 21.40 0.07 8.96
N GLY A 43 22.45 -0.76 8.83
CA GLY A 43 23.26 -0.78 7.62
C GLY A 43 22.52 -1.37 6.41
N ALA A 44 21.65 -2.36 6.62
CA ALA A 44 20.81 -2.87 5.53
C ALA A 44 19.88 -1.76 4.98
N ILE A 45 19.29 -0.94 5.86
CA ILE A 45 18.48 0.22 5.45
C ILE A 45 19.34 1.28 4.76
N ALA A 46 20.54 1.58 5.27
CA ALA A 46 21.45 2.54 4.67
C ALA A 46 21.86 2.12 3.23
N ASN A 47 22.17 0.84 3.02
CA ASN A 47 22.48 0.32 1.70
C ASN A 47 21.28 0.40 0.75
N ALA A 48 20.07 0.12 1.24
CA ALA A 48 18.85 0.27 0.45
C ALA A 48 18.59 1.74 0.06
N LEU A 49 18.84 2.68 0.97
CA LEU A 49 18.77 4.12 0.70
C LEU A 49 19.79 4.54 -0.35
N GLU A 50 21.05 4.11 -0.21
CA GLU A 50 22.12 4.44 -1.16
C GLU A 50 21.81 3.90 -2.56
N ARG A 51 21.31 2.67 -2.66
CA ARG A 51 20.88 2.09 -3.93
C ARG A 51 19.75 2.90 -4.57
N ALA A 52 18.70 3.23 -3.82
CA ALA A 52 17.61 4.06 -4.32
C ALA A 52 18.06 5.46 -4.74
N TYR A 53 19.07 6.02 -4.07
CA TYR A 53 19.69 7.28 -4.46
C TYR A 53 20.45 7.15 -5.79
N ARG A 54 21.31 6.13 -5.94
CA ARG A 54 22.09 5.87 -7.16
C ARG A 54 21.18 5.61 -8.38
N GLU A 55 20.10 4.86 -8.19
CA GLU A 55 19.08 4.65 -9.23
C GLU A 55 18.55 6.00 -9.74
N GLY A 56 18.22 6.93 -8.84
CA GLY A 56 17.71 8.24 -9.25
C GLY A 56 18.68 9.15 -9.98
N PHE A 57 19.99 8.94 -9.84
CA PHE A 57 20.98 9.64 -10.67
C PHE A 57 21.11 9.00 -12.05
N ARG A 58 21.09 7.67 -12.14
CA ARG A 58 21.12 6.96 -13.43
C ARG A 58 19.92 7.31 -14.30
N ASP A 59 18.73 7.39 -13.68
CA ASP A 59 17.49 7.83 -14.35
C ASP A 59 17.55 9.27 -14.84
N SER A 60 18.44 10.11 -14.29
CA SER A 60 18.62 11.51 -14.70
C SER A 60 19.74 11.72 -15.73
N GLU A 61 20.67 10.77 -15.86
CA GLU A 61 21.80 10.81 -16.80
C GLU A 61 21.47 10.18 -18.16
N HIS A 62 20.59 9.17 -18.18
CA HIS A 62 20.02 8.64 -19.41
C HIS A 62 18.80 9.50 -19.73
N GLU A 63 18.87 10.26 -20.84
CA GLU A 63 17.86 11.15 -21.42
C GLU A 63 16.54 11.28 -20.63
N ALA A 64 16.17 12.52 -20.33
CA ALA A 64 14.82 12.90 -19.96
C ALA A 64 13.82 12.48 -21.05
N VAL A 65 13.46 11.18 -21.08
CA VAL A 65 12.10 10.78 -21.42
C VAL A 65 11.29 11.69 -20.51
N PRO A 66 10.41 12.55 -21.05
CA PRO A 66 9.54 13.33 -20.21
C PRO A 66 8.95 12.29 -19.26
N VAL A 67 9.17 12.46 -17.96
CA VAL A 67 8.30 11.81 -16.99
C VAL A 67 6.96 12.35 -17.42
N ALA A 68 6.25 11.59 -18.26
CA ALA A 68 4.91 11.95 -18.65
C ALA A 68 4.29 12.20 -17.30
N GLU A 69 3.89 13.45 -17.05
CA GLU A 69 3.08 13.76 -15.90
C GLU A 69 1.88 12.86 -16.09
N GLN A 70 1.95 11.65 -15.52
CA GLN A 70 0.88 10.69 -15.64
C GLN A 70 -0.29 11.47 -15.08
N PRO A 71 -1.34 11.67 -15.89
CA PRO A 71 -2.37 12.60 -15.54
C PRO A 71 -2.81 12.23 -14.13
N ASN A 72 -2.70 13.20 -13.22
CA ASN A 72 -3.00 13.03 -11.79
C ASN A 72 -4.51 12.72 -11.56
N ASN A 73 -5.22 12.40 -12.64
CA ASN A 73 -6.64 12.10 -12.81
C ASN A 73 -6.89 10.61 -13.13
N GLY A 74 -5.85 9.77 -13.26
CA GLY A 74 -6.01 8.32 -13.36
C GLY A 74 -6.33 7.66 -12.01
N PRO A 75 -6.88 6.43 -11.99
CA PRO A 75 -7.09 5.69 -10.75
C PRO A 75 -5.78 5.54 -9.97
N MET A 76 -5.87 5.50 -8.64
CA MET A 76 -4.70 5.35 -7.77
C MET A 76 -3.94 4.06 -8.09
N GLU A 77 -2.67 4.19 -8.45
CA GLU A 77 -1.86 3.02 -8.75
C GLU A 77 -1.58 2.17 -7.51
N TRP A 78 -1.79 0.86 -7.65
CA TRP A 78 -1.69 -0.09 -6.54
C TRP A 78 -0.33 -0.06 -5.82
N ALA A 79 0.74 0.12 -6.58
CA ALA A 79 2.12 0.23 -6.10
C ALA A 79 2.36 1.40 -5.14
N LEU A 80 1.59 2.49 -5.29
CA LEU A 80 1.77 3.71 -4.52
C LEU A 80 1.08 3.64 -3.15
N ILE A 81 0.23 2.63 -2.92
CA ILE A 81 -0.42 2.39 -1.63
C ILE A 81 0.66 1.87 -0.65
N PRO A 82 0.84 2.48 0.54
CA PRO A 82 1.87 2.05 1.47
C PRO A 82 1.74 0.58 1.85
N PRO A 83 2.84 -0.17 2.04
CA PRO A 83 2.84 -1.62 2.16
C PRO A 83 1.82 -2.21 3.16
N ARG A 84 1.71 -1.61 4.35
CA ARG A 84 0.80 -2.12 5.40
C ARG A 84 -0.68 -1.85 5.06
N PRO A 85 -1.09 -0.61 4.76
CA PRO A 85 -2.41 -0.31 4.19
C PRO A 85 -2.75 -1.12 2.95
N ARG A 86 -1.80 -1.32 2.03
CA ARG A 86 -2.00 -2.05 0.77
C ARG A 86 -2.49 -3.47 0.98
N GLY A 87 -1.86 -4.22 1.89
CA GLY A 87 -2.32 -5.57 2.23
C GLY A 87 -3.71 -5.62 2.87
N ALA A 88 -4.06 -4.63 3.70
CA ALA A 88 -5.41 -4.54 4.27
C ALA A 88 -6.45 -4.16 3.21
N PHE A 89 -6.11 -3.21 2.34
CA PHE A 89 -6.98 -2.79 1.25
C PHE A 89 -7.26 -3.93 0.28
N TRP A 90 -6.25 -4.76 -0.04
CA TRP A 90 -6.45 -5.98 -0.80
C TRP A 90 -7.51 -6.89 -0.18
N THR A 91 -7.41 -7.15 1.13
CA THR A 91 -8.39 -7.97 1.87
C THR A 91 -9.79 -7.34 1.80
N ILE A 92 -9.89 -6.04 2.06
CA ILE A 92 -11.16 -5.31 2.03
C ILE A 92 -11.80 -5.42 0.65
N CYS A 93 -11.06 -5.11 -0.42
CA CYS A 93 -11.58 -5.17 -1.79
C CYS A 93 -11.96 -6.59 -2.19
N LEU A 94 -11.13 -7.59 -1.88
CA LEU A 94 -11.44 -8.98 -2.21
C LEU A 94 -12.80 -9.40 -1.63
N PHE A 95 -13.03 -9.12 -0.34
CA PHE A 95 -14.23 -9.59 0.34
C PHE A 95 -15.46 -8.71 0.07
N THR A 96 -15.30 -7.43 -0.27
CA THR A 96 -16.43 -6.52 -0.55
C THR A 96 -16.79 -6.42 -2.02
N LEU A 97 -15.81 -6.51 -2.92
CA LEU A 97 -15.95 -6.27 -4.35
C LEU A 97 -15.76 -7.53 -5.21
N SER A 98 -15.21 -8.62 -4.65
CA SER A 98 -14.78 -9.81 -5.40
C SER A 98 -13.68 -9.52 -6.44
N ARG A 99 -13.32 -10.51 -7.26
CA ARG A 99 -12.40 -10.36 -8.41
C ARG A 99 -13.12 -10.01 -9.73
N GLY A 100 -14.42 -9.75 -9.69
CA GLY A 100 -15.24 -9.39 -10.86
C GLY A 100 -15.80 -10.59 -11.63
N ASP A 101 -15.39 -11.81 -11.32
CA ASP A 101 -15.96 -13.07 -11.83
C ASP A 101 -17.19 -13.54 -11.05
N ARG A 102 -17.42 -12.96 -9.87
CA ARG A 102 -18.55 -13.24 -8.98
C ARG A 102 -19.22 -11.94 -8.55
N PRO A 103 -20.51 -11.99 -8.18
CA PRO A 103 -21.18 -10.84 -7.59
C PRO A 103 -20.40 -10.29 -6.40
N ALA A 104 -20.33 -8.97 -6.30
CA ALA A 104 -19.73 -8.30 -5.16
C ALA A 104 -20.55 -8.65 -3.90
N PRO A 105 -19.96 -9.27 -2.87
CA PRO A 105 -20.70 -9.65 -1.66
C PRO A 105 -21.26 -8.43 -0.90
N GLY A 106 -20.68 -7.25 -1.17
CA GLY A 106 -20.91 -6.08 -0.34
C GLY A 106 -20.24 -6.22 1.01
N GLY A 107 -20.36 -5.18 1.82
CA GLY A 107 -19.79 -5.13 3.15
C GLY A 107 -19.21 -3.77 3.47
N ARG A 108 -18.93 -3.57 4.75
CA ARG A 108 -18.47 -2.30 5.31
C ARG A 108 -17.51 -2.54 6.45
N LEU A 109 -16.67 -1.55 6.70
CA LEU A 109 -15.85 -1.51 7.90
C LEU A 109 -16.68 -0.88 9.01
N VAL A 110 -16.81 -1.61 10.12
CA VAL A 110 -17.48 -1.16 11.33
C VAL A 110 -16.44 -0.91 12.43
N PRO A 111 -16.65 0.09 13.30
CA PRO A 111 -15.78 0.30 14.45
C PRO A 111 -15.88 -0.91 15.38
N ALA A 112 -14.75 -1.36 15.88
CA ALA A 112 -14.67 -2.53 16.74
C ALA A 112 -13.55 -2.40 17.77
N THR A 113 -13.75 -3.04 18.92
CA THR A 113 -12.79 -3.01 20.02
C THR A 113 -12.22 -4.41 20.22
N THR A 114 -10.89 -4.52 20.29
CA THR A 114 -10.26 -5.80 20.65
C THR A 114 -10.61 -6.20 22.09
N GLU A 115 -10.46 -7.47 22.44
CA GLU A 115 -10.54 -7.93 23.84
C GLU A 115 -9.61 -7.15 24.79
N ARG A 116 -8.53 -6.58 24.26
CA ARG A 116 -7.56 -5.75 25.00
C ARG A 116 -7.89 -4.25 24.95
N GLY A 117 -9.11 -3.88 24.61
CA GLY A 117 -9.60 -2.49 24.62
C GLY A 117 -9.05 -1.58 23.53
N ARG A 118 -8.42 -2.13 22.46
CA ARG A 118 -7.90 -1.29 21.37
C ARG A 118 -8.95 -1.07 20.30
N LEU A 119 -9.15 0.19 19.94
CA LEU A 119 -10.00 0.58 18.83
C LEU A 119 -9.39 0.15 17.49
N GLY A 120 -10.26 -0.24 16.57
CA GLY A 120 -9.94 -0.58 15.20
C GLY A 120 -11.20 -0.76 14.36
N TRP A 121 -11.01 -1.41 13.23
CA TRP A 121 -12.02 -1.58 12.20
C TRP A 121 -12.16 -3.05 11.88
N MET A 122 -13.38 -3.54 11.83
CA MET A 122 -13.72 -4.91 11.48
C MET A 122 -14.49 -4.90 10.17
N LEU A 123 -14.25 -5.90 9.33
CA LEU A 123 -14.99 -6.02 8.08
C LEU A 123 -16.27 -6.83 8.33
N ASP A 124 -17.40 -6.15 8.22
CA ASP A 124 -18.74 -6.69 8.32
C ASP A 124 -19.23 -7.07 6.91
N LEU A 125 -19.46 -8.36 6.68
CA LEU A 125 -19.97 -8.90 5.42
C LEU A 125 -21.37 -9.48 5.68
N HIS A 126 -22.23 -9.46 4.66
CA HIS A 126 -23.63 -9.87 4.78
C HIS A 126 -23.85 -11.25 5.43
N GLU A 127 -22.97 -12.22 5.18
CA GLU A 127 -23.12 -13.60 5.66
C GLU A 127 -22.17 -13.97 6.81
N ARG A 128 -21.15 -13.15 7.06
CA ARG A 128 -20.14 -13.42 8.10
C ARG A 128 -19.29 -12.19 8.42
N THR A 129 -19.01 -11.97 9.69
CA THR A 129 -18.01 -10.98 10.09
C THR A 129 -16.59 -11.52 9.93
N TYR A 130 -15.70 -10.75 9.33
CA TYR A 130 -14.28 -11.07 9.25
C TYR A 130 -13.59 -10.74 10.58
N GLU A 131 -13.22 -11.77 11.33
CA GLU A 131 -12.73 -11.67 12.72
C GLU A 131 -11.46 -10.82 12.91
N LYS A 132 -10.68 -10.60 11.84
CA LYS A 132 -9.42 -9.86 11.94
C LYS A 132 -9.65 -8.35 11.90
N LEU A 133 -9.17 -7.69 12.95
CA LEU A 133 -9.22 -6.25 13.12
C LEU A 133 -8.10 -5.52 12.38
N PHE A 134 -8.46 -4.43 11.73
CA PHE A 134 -7.54 -3.44 11.16
C PHE A 134 -7.40 -2.26 12.12
N GLY A 135 -6.20 -2.04 12.65
CA GLY A 135 -5.96 -0.85 13.48
C GLY A 135 -5.94 0.44 12.67
N ASP A 136 -6.17 1.57 13.33
CA ASP A 136 -6.25 2.91 12.70
C ASP A 136 -5.03 3.28 11.86
N ARG A 137 -3.82 2.90 12.30
CA ARG A 137 -2.59 3.15 11.52
C ARG A 137 -2.57 2.47 10.15
N THR A 138 -3.44 1.48 9.94
CA THR A 138 -3.63 0.79 8.67
C THR A 138 -4.74 1.44 7.83
N ILE A 139 -5.84 1.87 8.45
CA ILE A 139 -7.01 2.45 7.77
C ILE A 139 -6.83 3.94 7.45
N ALA A 140 -6.26 4.73 8.36
CA ALA A 140 -6.08 6.18 8.18
C ALA A 140 -5.29 6.56 6.90
N PRO A 141 -4.28 5.81 6.45
CA PRO A 141 -3.67 6.05 5.14
C PRO A 141 -4.63 5.80 3.96
N LEU A 142 -5.53 4.81 4.03
CA LEU A 142 -6.50 4.51 2.97
C LEU A 142 -7.55 5.62 2.84
N LEU A 143 -8.01 6.16 3.97
CA LEU A 143 -8.86 7.36 4.03
C LEU A 143 -8.17 8.57 3.39
N ARG A 144 -6.91 8.85 3.79
CA ARG A 144 -6.13 9.97 3.23
C ARG A 144 -5.85 9.84 1.73
N LEU A 145 -5.81 8.61 1.22
CA LEU A 145 -5.65 8.33 -0.21
C LEU A 145 -6.99 8.32 -0.96
N GLY A 146 -8.12 8.55 -0.27
CA GLY A 146 -9.45 8.54 -0.89
C GLY A 146 -9.92 7.15 -1.33
N LEU A 147 -9.30 6.06 -0.85
CA LEU A 147 -9.63 4.68 -1.26
C LEU A 147 -10.78 4.08 -0.45
N ILE A 148 -11.03 4.65 0.72
CA ILE A 148 -12.11 4.31 1.63
C ILE A 148 -12.76 5.63 2.03
N GLU A 149 -14.07 5.62 2.21
CA GLU A 149 -14.86 6.78 2.59
C GLU A 149 -15.93 6.42 3.61
N GLU A 150 -16.60 7.45 4.15
CA GLU A 150 -17.73 7.30 5.04
C GLU A 150 -18.93 6.72 4.29
N ALA A 151 -19.63 5.78 4.91
CA ALA A 151 -20.83 5.23 4.30
C ALA A 151 -21.94 6.30 4.33
N SER A 152 -22.71 6.42 3.24
CA SER A 152 -23.75 7.46 3.13
C SER A 152 -24.93 7.22 4.08
N ASP A 153 -25.17 5.97 4.48
CA ASP A 153 -26.21 5.55 5.40
C ASP A 153 -25.81 5.73 6.87
N ASP A 154 -24.53 5.52 7.18
CA ASP A 154 -24.00 5.64 8.54
C ASP A 154 -22.55 6.17 8.54
N PRO A 155 -22.33 7.42 8.99
CA PRO A 155 -21.00 8.02 9.10
C PRO A 155 -20.04 7.30 10.05
N ALA A 156 -20.52 6.39 10.92
CA ALA A 156 -19.66 5.55 11.75
C ALA A 156 -19.03 4.40 10.95
N HIS A 157 -19.61 4.03 9.81
CA HIS A 157 -19.13 2.97 8.93
C HIS A 157 -18.23 3.51 7.82
N ARG A 158 -17.40 2.64 7.26
CA ARG A 158 -16.58 2.97 6.10
C ARG A 158 -16.76 1.96 4.98
N VAL A 159 -16.72 2.43 3.75
CA VAL A 159 -16.88 1.60 2.54
C VAL A 159 -15.78 1.90 1.54
N VAL A 160 -15.57 1.00 0.58
CA VAL A 160 -14.65 1.26 -0.53
C VAL A 160 -15.26 2.33 -1.42
N SER A 161 -14.52 3.44 -1.57
CA SER A 161 -14.95 4.58 -2.37
C SER A 161 -14.99 4.26 -3.86
N LYS A 162 -15.52 5.17 -4.67
CA LYS A 162 -15.43 5.07 -6.14
C LYS A 162 -13.97 4.96 -6.61
N GLN A 163 -13.08 5.82 -6.13
CA GLN A 163 -11.66 5.79 -6.47
C GLN A 163 -10.99 4.48 -6.02
N GLY A 164 -11.39 3.96 -4.85
CA GLY A 164 -10.92 2.67 -4.35
C GLY A 164 -11.33 1.49 -5.25
N ARG A 165 -12.57 1.50 -5.75
CA ARG A 165 -13.08 0.51 -6.71
C ARG A 165 -12.32 0.57 -8.02
N GLU A 166 -12.11 1.76 -8.57
CA GLU A 166 -11.35 1.96 -9.81
C GLU A 166 -9.91 1.44 -9.67
N ALA A 167 -9.23 1.76 -8.56
CA ALA A 167 -7.89 1.25 -8.27
C ALA A 167 -7.85 -0.29 -8.18
N TRP A 168 -8.86 -0.90 -7.55
CA TRP A 168 -8.99 -2.36 -7.45
C TRP A 168 -9.19 -3.03 -8.80
N PHE A 169 -10.11 -2.55 -9.62
CA PHE A 169 -10.38 -3.15 -10.92
C PHE A 169 -9.22 -2.95 -11.90
N GLN A 170 -8.54 -1.81 -11.86
CA GLN A 170 -7.32 -1.61 -12.64
C GLN A 170 -6.21 -2.58 -12.21
N PHE A 171 -6.05 -2.82 -10.91
CA PHE A 171 -5.12 -3.82 -10.38
C PHE A 171 -5.44 -5.22 -10.92
N LEU A 172 -6.71 -5.62 -10.92
CA LEU A 172 -7.14 -6.91 -11.46
C LEU A 172 -6.92 -7.03 -12.97
N GLN A 173 -7.23 -5.98 -13.74
CA GLN A 173 -7.01 -5.92 -15.19
C GLN A 173 -5.54 -6.09 -15.57
N ARG A 174 -4.62 -5.56 -14.76
CA ARG A 174 -3.17 -5.75 -14.92
C ARG A 174 -2.70 -7.15 -14.51
N GLY A 175 -3.60 -8.06 -14.18
CA GLY A 175 -3.28 -9.45 -13.80
C GLY A 175 -2.97 -9.64 -12.32
N GLY A 176 -3.37 -8.71 -11.46
CA GLY A 176 -2.87 -8.65 -10.10
C GLY A 176 -3.16 -9.89 -9.21
N GLN A 177 -2.10 -10.49 -8.66
CA GLN A 177 -2.02 -11.53 -7.65
C GLN A 177 -1.28 -11.06 -6.37
N TYR A 178 -1.98 -11.03 -5.24
CA TYR A 178 -1.35 -10.85 -3.92
C TYR A 178 -1.01 -12.21 -3.30
N PRO A 179 0.16 -12.37 -2.63
CA PRO A 179 1.16 -11.36 -2.30
C PRO A 179 2.27 -11.16 -3.35
N ASN A 180 2.15 -11.75 -4.54
CA ASN A 180 3.25 -11.85 -5.50
C ASN A 180 3.53 -10.56 -6.31
N ASP A 181 2.58 -9.61 -6.40
CA ASP A 181 2.77 -8.38 -7.19
C ASP A 181 3.50 -7.23 -6.47
N LEU A 182 4.19 -7.50 -5.37
CA LEU A 182 4.92 -6.44 -4.67
C LEU A 182 6.30 -6.16 -5.29
N THR A 183 6.74 -6.96 -6.27
CA THR A 183 8.14 -7.00 -6.71
C THR A 183 8.41 -6.69 -8.19
N ASN A 184 7.38 -6.63 -9.04
CA ASN A 184 7.55 -6.25 -10.45
C ASN A 184 7.05 -4.81 -10.66
N LEU A 185 7.87 -3.84 -10.22
CA LEU A 185 7.77 -2.42 -10.56
C LEU A 185 8.98 -1.99 -11.36
#